data_AF-A0A920U837-F1
#
_entry.id   AF-A0A920U837-F1
#
_cell.length_a   1.000
_cell.length_b   1.000
_cell.length_c   1.000
_cell.angle_alpha   90.00
_cell.angle_beta   90.00
_cell.angle_gamma   90.00
#
_symmetry.space_group_name_H-M   'P 1'
#
loop_
_entity.id
_entity.type
_entity.pdbx_description
1 polymer ?
#
loop_
_entity_poly.entity_id
_entity_poly.type
_entity_poly.pdbx_seq_one_letter_code
_entity_poly.pdbx_strand_id
1 'polypeptide(L)'
;MLLKKKRPNVQVGDPFMEKLLLEACLEVMESDALIGLQDMGAAGLTCSSCEMGARGDAGIDIDVSTVPQRETKMTPYEIMLSESQERMLFIVRQGREAEVERVFEKWDLHAVRIGQVTGDGFFAGARRRRCCCRNTK
;
A
#
# COMPACT_ATOMS: atom_id res chain seq x y z
N MET A 1 -38.48 0.34 20.48
CA MET A 1 -37.64 1.19 19.60
C MET A 1 -36.18 0.99 20.01
N LEU A 2 -35.50 0.01 19.40
CA LEU A 2 -34.10 -0.32 19.69
C LEU A 2 -33.18 0.72 19.03
N LEU A 3 -32.66 1.66 19.82
CA LEU A 3 -31.56 2.54 19.40
C LEU A 3 -30.32 1.67 19.15
N LYS A 4 -30.13 1.25 17.89
CA LYS A 4 -28.85 0.76 17.38
C LYS A 4 -27.79 1.81 17.71
N LYS A 5 -26.96 1.55 18.72
CA LYS A 5 -25.72 2.31 18.98
C LYS A 5 -24.91 2.28 17.69
N LYS A 6 -24.93 3.39 16.93
CA LYS A 6 -23.96 3.64 15.87
C LYS A 6 -22.60 3.63 16.56
N ARG A 7 -21.82 2.57 16.37
CA ARG A 7 -20.40 2.60 16.68
C ARG A 7 -19.83 3.78 15.89
N PRO A 8 -19.08 4.71 16.50
CA PRO A 8 -18.42 5.73 15.71
C PRO A 8 -17.49 4.99 14.74
N ASN A 9 -17.58 5.29 13.43
CA ASN A 9 -16.61 4.87 12.41
C ASN A 9 -15.22 5.51 12.62
N VAL A 10 -14.96 6.02 13.83
CA VAL A 10 -13.67 6.55 14.25
C VAL A 10 -12.77 5.35 14.43
N GLN A 11 -12.09 5.01 13.34
CA GLN A 11 -10.91 4.16 13.35
C GLN A 11 -9.90 4.86 14.26
N VAL A 12 -9.61 4.26 15.42
CA VAL A 12 -8.58 4.75 16.33
C VAL A 12 -7.25 4.26 15.75
N GLY A 13 -6.52 5.15 15.08
CA GLY A 13 -5.13 4.88 14.68
C GLY A 13 -4.24 4.70 15.90
N ASP A 14 -3.15 3.96 15.74
CA ASP A 14 -2.12 3.82 16.77
C ASP A 14 -1.02 4.88 16.52
N PRO A 15 -0.92 5.95 17.35
CA PRO A 15 0.06 7.01 17.16
C PRO A 15 1.51 6.52 17.15
N PHE A 16 1.79 5.38 17.80
CA PHE A 16 3.12 4.77 17.77
C PHE A 16 3.41 4.14 16.42
N MET A 17 2.43 3.42 15.85
CA MET A 17 2.57 2.80 14.52
C MET A 17 2.66 3.85 13.40
N GLU A 18 1.96 4.97 13.53
CA GLU A 18 2.06 6.10 12.61
C GLU A 18 3.47 6.71 12.64
N LYS A 19 4.04 6.91 13.83
CA LYS A 19 5.42 7.38 13.98
C LYS A 19 6.42 6.41 13.36
N LEU A 20 6.32 5.12 13.65
CA LEU A 20 7.22 4.11 13.08
C LEU A 20 7.12 4.06 11.55
N LEU A 21 5.92 4.20 11.00
CA LEU A 21 5.72 4.28 9.56
C LEU A 21 6.42 5.51 8.97
N LEU A 22 6.29 6.66 9.61
CA LEU A 22 6.92 7.90 9.16
C LEU A 22 8.45 7.75 9.13
N GLU A 23 9.05 7.24 10.19
CA GLU A 23 10.51 7.02 10.27
C GLU A 23 10.99 6.02 9.20
N ALA A 24 10.25 4.92 9.00
CA ALA A 24 10.56 3.95 7.94
C ALA A 24 10.44 4.57 6.53
N CYS A 25 9.43 5.41 6.30
CA CYS A 25 9.27 6.11 5.03
C CYS A 25 10.44 7.08 4.79
N LEU A 26 10.84 7.85 5.80
CA LEU A 26 11.98 8.77 5.70
C LEU A 26 13.27 8.02 5.37
N GLU A 27 13.54 6.90 6.05
CA GLU A 27 14.74 6.08 5.79
C GLU A 27 14.73 5.47 4.37
N VAL A 28 13.57 5.04 3.87
CA VAL A 28 13.45 4.55 2.48
C VAL A 28 13.56 5.69 1.47
N MET A 29 13.10 6.89 1.79
CA MET A 29 13.25 8.07 0.92
C MET A 29 14.70 8.53 0.78
N GLU A 30 15.56 8.25 1.77
CA GLU A 30 17.01 8.45 1.66
C GLU A 30 17.69 7.42 0.74
N SER A 31 17.01 6.32 0.42
CA SER A 31 17.52 5.29 -0.47
C SER A 31 17.17 5.55 -1.94
N ASP A 32 18.10 5.20 -2.84
CA ASP A 32 17.86 5.18 -4.30
C ASP A 32 16.96 4.01 -4.76
N ALA A 33 16.31 3.30 -3.83
CA ALA A 33 15.41 2.19 -4.13
C ALA A 33 13.96 2.66 -4.37
N LEU A 34 13.57 3.80 -3.78
CA LEU A 34 12.21 4.32 -3.88
C LEU A 34 12.01 5.14 -5.16
N ILE A 35 10.89 4.91 -5.86
CA ILE A 35 10.49 5.66 -7.05
C ILE A 35 9.27 6.51 -6.77
N GLY A 36 8.34 6.01 -5.97
CA GLY A 36 7.12 6.72 -5.62
C GLY A 36 6.52 6.16 -4.33
N LEU A 37 5.81 7.02 -3.62
CA LEU A 37 5.15 6.73 -2.36
C LEU A 37 3.81 7.44 -2.36
N GLN A 38 2.77 6.76 -1.88
CA GLN A 38 1.42 7.31 -1.79
C GLN A 38 0.72 6.73 -0.56
N ASP A 39 0.02 7.58 0.17
CA ASP A 39 -0.89 7.17 1.23
C ASP A 39 -2.17 6.54 0.67
N MET A 40 -2.75 5.63 1.46
CA MET A 40 -4.02 5.00 1.11
C MET A 40 -5.13 5.61 1.96
N GLY A 41 -5.99 6.38 1.31
CA GLY A 41 -7.17 7.00 1.90
C GLY A 41 -8.46 6.43 1.32
N ALA A 42 -9.34 7.33 0.88
CA ALA A 42 -10.65 6.98 0.32
C ALA A 42 -10.51 6.12 -0.95
N ALA A 43 -11.40 5.13 -1.11
CA ALA A 43 -11.40 4.14 -2.19
C ALA A 43 -10.12 3.26 -2.29
N GLY A 44 -9.25 3.28 -1.28
CA GLY A 44 -8.22 2.26 -1.05
C GLY A 44 -7.20 2.10 -2.18
N LEU A 45 -6.88 0.83 -2.48
CA LEU A 45 -5.90 0.47 -3.53
C LEU A 45 -6.32 0.97 -4.90
N THR A 46 -7.62 1.01 -5.18
CA THR A 46 -8.13 1.44 -6.48
C THR A 46 -7.73 2.88 -6.78
N CYS A 47 -7.96 3.79 -5.83
CA CYS A 47 -7.60 5.20 -6.03
C CYS A 47 -6.09 5.40 -6.01
N SER A 48 -5.41 4.90 -4.99
CA SER A 48 -3.97 5.12 -4.82
C SER A 48 -3.16 4.56 -6.00
N SER A 49 -3.50 3.38 -6.52
CA SER A 49 -2.79 2.80 -7.67
C SER A 49 -3.06 3.55 -8.98
N CYS A 50 -4.29 3.99 -9.22
CA CYS A 50 -4.62 4.83 -10.38
C CYS A 50 -3.90 6.18 -10.33
N GLU A 51 -3.87 6.85 -9.17
CA GLU A 51 -3.16 8.12 -9.01
C GLU A 51 -1.64 7.97 -9.22
N MET A 52 -1.04 6.91 -8.65
CA MET A 52 0.39 6.64 -8.83
C MET A 52 0.72 6.31 -10.29
N GLY A 53 -0.13 5.52 -10.95
CA GLY A 53 0.02 5.20 -12.37
C GLY A 53 -0.06 6.45 -13.25
N ALA A 54 -1.08 7.28 -13.03
CA ALA A 54 -1.27 8.52 -13.79
C ALA A 54 -0.12 9.52 -13.60
N ARG A 55 0.39 9.69 -12.37
CA ARG A 55 1.55 10.55 -12.08
C ARG A 55 2.84 10.01 -12.71
N GLY A 56 2.95 8.70 -12.86
CA GLY A 56 4.11 8.01 -13.43
C GLY A 56 4.05 7.77 -14.94
N ASP A 57 2.97 8.20 -15.60
CA ASP A 57 2.65 7.86 -17.00
C ASP A 57 2.77 6.35 -17.28
N ALA A 58 2.21 5.55 -16.36
CA ALA A 58 2.38 4.10 -16.32
C ALA A 58 1.12 3.39 -15.81
N GLY A 59 0.96 2.11 -16.16
CA GLY A 59 -0.05 1.25 -15.57
C GLY A 59 0.44 0.58 -14.29
N ILE A 60 -0.48 0.05 -13.48
CA ILE A 60 -0.15 -0.77 -12.31
C ILE A 60 -1.00 -2.04 -12.37
N ASP A 61 -0.36 -3.18 -12.14
CA ASP A 61 -0.97 -4.49 -12.07
C ASP A 61 -0.83 -5.00 -10.63
N ILE A 62 -1.96 -5.29 -9.98
CA ILE A 62 -2.03 -5.67 -8.56
C ILE A 62 -2.60 -7.09 -8.46
N ASP A 63 -1.82 -7.97 -7.83
CA ASP A 63 -2.30 -9.27 -7.39
C ASP A 63 -2.99 -9.13 -6.02
N VAL A 64 -4.32 -9.03 -6.07
CA VAL A 64 -5.16 -8.86 -4.89
C VAL A 64 -5.00 -10.00 -3.88
N SER A 65 -4.59 -11.19 -4.31
CA SER A 65 -4.39 -12.34 -3.41
C SER A 65 -3.18 -12.17 -2.49
N THR A 66 -2.23 -11.31 -2.86
CA THR A 66 -1.01 -11.03 -2.09
C THR A 66 -1.16 -9.84 -1.14
N VAL A 67 -2.26 -9.10 -1.24
CA VAL A 67 -2.55 -7.96 -0.37
C VAL A 67 -2.82 -8.48 1.05
N PRO A 68 -2.06 -8.04 2.06
CA PRO A 68 -2.32 -8.45 3.43
C PRO A 68 -3.70 -7.97 3.90
N GLN A 69 -4.44 -8.85 4.56
CA GLN A 69 -5.81 -8.60 5.02
C GLN A 69 -5.90 -8.77 6.53
N ARG A 70 -6.58 -7.82 7.19
CA ARG A 70 -6.92 -7.93 8.61
C ARG A 70 -8.13 -8.83 8.86
N GLU A 71 -9.11 -8.77 7.96
CA GLU A 71 -10.30 -9.62 8.01
C GLU A 71 -10.15 -10.81 7.07
N THR A 72 -10.49 -12.01 7.55
CA THR A 72 -10.46 -13.20 6.71
C THR A 72 -11.67 -13.22 5.77
N LYS A 73 -11.47 -13.70 4.53
CA LYS A 73 -12.52 -13.91 3.50
C LYS A 73 -13.07 -12.65 2.83
N MET A 74 -12.29 -11.57 2.73
CA MET A 74 -12.68 -10.45 1.88
C MET A 74 -12.68 -10.86 0.40
N THR A 75 -13.66 -10.40 -0.34
CA THR A 75 -13.68 -10.54 -1.80
C THR A 75 -12.63 -9.62 -2.45
N PRO A 76 -12.14 -9.93 -3.67
CA PRO A 76 -11.19 -9.06 -4.36
C PRO A 76 -11.67 -7.61 -4.48
N TYR A 77 -12.98 -7.41 -4.70
CA TYR A 77 -13.60 -6.09 -4.77
C TYR A 77 -13.51 -5.33 -3.44
N GLU A 78 -13.79 -6.01 -2.33
CA GLU A 78 -13.69 -5.41 -0.99
C GLU A 78 -12.24 -5.09 -0.62
N ILE A 79 -11.26 -5.90 -1.04
CA ILE A 79 -9.83 -5.62 -0.81
C ILE A 79 -9.41 -4.36 -1.57
N MET A 80 -9.83 -4.24 -2.83
CA MET A 80 -9.48 -3.11 -3.69
C MET A 80 -10.09 -1.78 -3.23
N LEU A 81 -11.28 -1.82 -2.62
CA LEU A 81 -11.98 -0.65 -2.09
C LEU A 81 -11.84 -0.46 -0.58
N SER A 82 -11.10 -1.35 0.09
CA SER A 82 -10.86 -1.26 1.52
C SER A 82 -10.22 0.09 1.86
N GLU A 83 -10.76 0.78 2.87
CA GLU A 83 -10.23 2.02 3.44
C GLU A 83 -9.57 1.78 4.80
N SER A 84 -8.99 0.59 4.99
CA SER A 84 -8.19 0.31 6.19
C SER A 84 -7.08 1.34 6.31
N GLN A 85 -6.99 1.96 7.48
CA GLN A 85 -6.06 3.04 7.81
C GLN A 85 -4.59 2.55 7.83
N GLU A 86 -3.66 3.51 7.83
CA GLU A 86 -2.21 3.32 8.02
C GLU A 86 -1.52 2.45 6.95
N ARG A 87 -2.09 2.38 5.75
CA ARG A 87 -1.46 1.71 4.60
C ARG A 87 -0.78 2.73 3.70
N MET A 88 0.39 2.32 3.21
CA MET A 88 1.20 3.09 2.28
C MET A 88 1.53 2.20 1.10
N LEU A 89 1.47 2.78 -0.10
CA LEU A 89 1.81 2.14 -1.36
C LEU A 89 3.17 2.69 -1.82
N PHE A 90 4.08 1.78 -2.17
CA PHE A 90 5.44 2.10 -2.58
C PHE A 90 5.70 1.52 -3.96
N ILE A 91 6.26 2.34 -4.85
CA ILE A 91 6.86 1.87 -6.10
C ILE A 91 8.36 1.78 -5.88
N VAL A 92 8.88 0.57 -6.01
CA VAL A 92 10.28 0.25 -5.73
C VAL A 92 10.99 -0.14 -7.02
N ARG A 93 12.25 0.24 -7.13
CA ARG A 93 13.11 -0.16 -8.23
C ARG A 93 13.28 -1.67 -8.22
N GLN A 94 13.03 -2.29 -9.37
CA GLN A 94 13.16 -3.74 -9.53
C GLN A 94 14.59 -4.20 -9.17
N GLY A 95 14.70 -5.22 -8.33
CA GLY A 95 15.97 -5.76 -7.81
C GLY A 95 16.42 -5.14 -6.48
N ARG A 96 15.72 -4.12 -5.97
CA ARG A 96 16.01 -3.47 -4.68
C ARG A 96 14.90 -3.64 -3.65
N GLU A 97 13.96 -4.55 -3.88
CA GLU A 97 12.83 -4.81 -2.98
C GLU A 97 13.31 -5.22 -1.58
N ALA A 98 14.32 -6.08 -1.52
CA ALA A 98 14.90 -6.55 -0.26
C ALA A 98 15.53 -5.41 0.58
N GLU A 99 15.93 -4.29 -0.03
CA GLU A 99 16.43 -3.13 0.70
C GLU A 99 15.29 -2.41 1.44
N VAL A 100 14.18 -2.21 0.75
CA VAL A 100 12.96 -1.64 1.34
C VAL A 100 12.41 -2.56 2.41
N GLU A 101 12.30 -3.87 2.14
CA GLU A 101 11.84 -4.86 3.12
C GLU A 101 12.68 -4.84 4.40
N ARG A 102 14.01 -4.75 4.31
CA ARG A 102 14.90 -4.64 5.49
C ARG A 102 14.68 -3.36 6.29
N VAL A 103 14.46 -2.22 5.63
CA VAL A 103 14.17 -0.97 6.34
C VAL A 103 12.85 -1.11 7.10
N PHE A 104 11.80 -1.62 6.46
CA PHE A 104 10.52 -1.83 7.14
C PHE A 104 10.64 -2.84 8.31
N GLU A 105 11.39 -3.92 8.14
CA GLU A 105 11.63 -4.92 9.19
C GLU A 105 12.36 -4.33 10.42
N LYS A 106 13.34 -3.45 10.19
CA LYS A 106 14.04 -2.71 11.28
C LYS A 106 13.08 -1.91 12.17
N TRP A 107 12.00 -1.40 11.59
CA TRP A 107 10.97 -0.63 12.29
C TRP A 107 9.78 -1.48 12.77
N ASP A 108 9.89 -2.81 12.76
CA ASP A 108 8.83 -3.78 13.11
C ASP A 108 7.58 -3.65 12.21
N LEU A 109 7.80 -3.33 10.93
CA LEU A 109 6.77 -3.17 9.90
C LEU A 109 6.94 -4.21 8.78
N HIS A 110 5.85 -4.53 8.09
CA HIS A 110 5.87 -5.49 6.99
C HIS A 110 5.53 -4.83 5.65
N ALA A 111 6.51 -4.79 4.75
CA ALA A 111 6.29 -4.45 3.34
C ALA A 111 6.11 -5.74 2.54
N VAL A 112 5.02 -5.83 1.77
CA VAL A 112 4.72 -7.00 0.93
C VAL A 112 4.61 -6.55 -0.51
N ARG A 113 5.28 -7.27 -1.41
CA ARG A 113 5.11 -7.05 -2.85
C ARG A 113 3.72 -7.48 -3.28
N ILE A 114 2.92 -6.53 -3.78
CA ILE A 114 1.54 -6.81 -4.23
C ILE A 114 1.33 -6.71 -5.72
N GLY A 115 2.36 -6.31 -6.48
CA GLY A 115 2.17 -6.10 -7.91
C GLY A 115 3.39 -5.53 -8.63
N GLN A 116 3.14 -4.99 -9.81
CA GLN A 116 4.15 -4.42 -10.69
C GLN A 116 3.58 -3.26 -11.51
N VAL A 117 4.45 -2.33 -11.89
CA VAL A 117 4.13 -1.23 -12.80
C VAL A 117 4.35 -1.70 -14.24
N THR A 118 3.45 -1.29 -15.12
CA THR A 118 3.42 -1.62 -16.54
C THR A 118 3.63 -0.36 -17.38
N GLY A 119 4.30 -0.47 -18.52
CA GLY A 119 4.74 0.69 -19.32
C GLY A 119 3.73 1.15 -20.38
N ASP A 120 2.52 0.61 -20.37
CA ASP A 120 1.52 0.75 -21.43
C ASP A 120 0.39 1.72 -21.10
N GLY A 121 0.41 2.35 -19.92
CA GLY A 121 -0.63 3.31 -19.49
C GLY A 121 -2.00 2.65 -19.22
N PHE A 122 -2.10 1.34 -19.37
CA PHE A 122 -3.29 0.54 -19.05
C PHE A 122 -3.09 -0.20 -17.73
N PHE A 123 -4.15 -0.28 -16.93
CA PHE A 123 -4.22 -1.15 -15.75
C PHE A 123 -4.39 -2.62 -16.22
N ALA A 124 -3.34 -3.20 -16.81
CA ALA A 124 -3.16 -4.64 -17.08
C ALA A 124 -1.87 -4.90 -17.91
N GLY A 125 -0.93 -5.71 -17.41
CA GLY A 125 -0.02 -6.50 -18.25
C GLY A 125 1.33 -5.90 -18.75
N ALA A 126 2.36 -6.00 -17.88
CA ALA A 126 3.81 -6.12 -18.12
C ALA A 126 4.62 -5.06 -18.95
N ARG A 127 5.35 -4.16 -18.24
CA ARG A 127 6.83 -4.17 -18.09
C ARG A 127 7.38 -2.98 -17.25
N ARG A 128 8.26 -3.36 -16.29
CA ARG A 128 9.34 -2.63 -15.59
C ARG A 128 8.99 -1.47 -14.63
N ARG A 129 8.45 -1.82 -13.45
CA ARG A 129 8.88 -1.47 -12.05
C ARG A 129 8.04 -2.34 -11.09
N ARG A 130 8.35 -2.42 -9.78
CA ARG A 130 7.56 -3.27 -8.83
C ARG A 130 6.78 -2.42 -7.83
N CYS A 131 5.60 -2.91 -7.44
CA CYS A 131 4.71 -2.26 -6.48
C CYS A 131 4.67 -3.09 -5.19
N CYS A 132 4.91 -2.43 -4.06
CA CYS A 132 4.85 -3.00 -2.72
C CYS A 132 3.82 -2.24 -1.90
N CYS A 133 2.97 -2.96 -1.18
CA CYS A 133 2.06 -2.39 -0.20
C CYS A 133 2.54 -2.79 1.17
N ARG A 134 2.47 -1.85 2.10
CA ARG A 134 2.69 -2.14 3.51
C ARG A 134 1.35 -2.33 4.21
N ASN A 135 1.30 -3.29 5.11
CA ASN A 135 0.21 -3.43 6.07
C ASN A 135 0.74 -3.11 7.47
N THR A 136 0.05 -2.24 8.20
CA THR A 136 0.10 -2.28 9.66
C THR A 136 -0.61 -3.54 10.13
N LYS A 137 -0.11 -4.14 11.20
CA LYS A 137 -0.61 -5.40 11.78
C LYS A 137 -2.13 -5.52 11.78
#